data_AF-A0A3N7G4B9-F1
#
_entry.id   AF-A0A3N7G4B9-F1
#
_cell.length_a   1.000
_cell.length_b   1.000
_cell.length_c   1.000
_cell.angle_alpha   90.00
_cell.angle_beta   90.00
_cell.angle_gamma   90.00
#
_symmetry.space_group_name_H-M   'P 1'
#
loop_
_entity.id
_entity.type
_entity.pdbx_description
1 polymer ?
#
loop_
_entity_poly.entity_id
_entity_poly.type
_entity_poly.pdbx_seq_one_letter_code
_entity_poly.pdbx_strand_id
1 'polypeptide(L)'
;MAAKNPQVLIIRVKSGLLCFANANFVKEKIMKLATEEEEGSKGKRTIQVVILDMSNLMNIDVSGITSLVELHKNLASSGMELAITNPKWQVIHKLRVANVVTKIGGRVFLTIGEAVDACLGAKMAAV
;
A
#
# COMPACT_ATOMS: atom_id res chain seq x y z
N MET A 1 4.66 11.49 -7.87
CA MET A 1 4.76 10.87 -9.20
C MET A 1 4.24 9.47 -9.04
N ALA A 2 3.22 9.10 -9.81
CA ALA A 2 2.66 7.75 -9.83
C ALA A 2 2.96 7.19 -11.22
N ALA A 3 3.61 6.03 -11.28
CA ALA A 3 3.75 5.26 -12.50
C ALA A 3 2.59 4.25 -12.54
N LYS A 4 1.89 4.15 -13.68
CA LYS A 4 0.71 3.30 -13.83
C LYS A 4 1.03 2.09 -14.70
N ASN A 5 0.90 0.90 -14.12
CA ASN A 5 0.65 -0.33 -14.88
C ASN A 5 -0.85 -0.63 -14.81
N PRO A 6 -1.49 -1.21 -15.84
CA PRO A 6 -2.95 -1.38 -15.89
C PRO A 6 -3.58 -2.16 -14.72
N GLN A 7 -2.77 -2.90 -13.97
CA GLN A 7 -3.20 -3.74 -12.84
C GLN A 7 -2.59 -3.32 -11.49
N VAL A 8 -1.63 -2.39 -11.49
CA VAL A 8 -0.84 -2.01 -10.31
C VAL A 8 -0.85 -0.50 -10.11
N LEU A 9 -1.30 -0.07 -8.94
CA LEU A 9 -1.28 1.32 -8.50
C LEU A 9 -0.11 1.57 -7.55
N ILE A 10 0.86 2.36 -7.97
CA ILE A 10 2.01 2.73 -7.13
C ILE A 10 1.76 4.11 -6.52
N ILE A 11 1.70 4.17 -5.20
CA ILE A 11 1.45 5.39 -4.43
C ILE A 11 2.65 5.69 -3.55
N ARG A 12 3.32 6.81 -3.81
CA ARG A 12 4.35 7.35 -2.91
C ARG A 12 3.73 8.24 -1.84
N VAL A 13 3.98 7.92 -0.58
CA VAL A 13 3.61 8.79 0.54
C VAL A 13 4.58 9.97 0.57
N LYS A 14 4.08 11.17 0.21
CA LYS A 14 4.90 12.39 0.21
C LYS A 14 5.20 12.91 1.62
N SER A 15 4.32 12.63 2.59
CA SER A 15 4.50 13.07 3.97
C SER A 15 5.63 12.29 4.63
N GLY A 16 6.52 12.99 5.33
CA GLY A 16 7.57 12.36 6.13
C GLY A 16 7.06 11.69 7.41
N LEU A 17 5.84 12.02 7.83
CA LEU A 17 5.25 11.57 9.10
C LEU A 17 3.83 11.04 8.87
N LEU A 18 3.56 9.85 9.41
CA LEU A 18 2.23 9.24 9.46
C LEU A 18 1.76 9.20 10.93
N CYS A 19 1.21 10.32 11.37
CA CYS A 19 0.70 10.54 12.71
C CYS A 19 -0.81 10.82 12.69
N PHE A 20 -1.42 10.97 13.86
CA PHE A 20 -2.86 11.16 14.03
C PHE A 20 -3.47 12.23 13.11
N ALA A 21 -2.78 13.37 12.96
CA ALA A 21 -3.25 14.48 12.12
C ALA A 21 -3.37 14.13 10.62
N ASN A 22 -2.58 13.16 10.14
CA ASN A 22 -2.38 12.92 8.71
C ASN A 22 -2.92 11.55 8.28
N ALA A 23 -3.04 10.60 9.22
CA ALA A 23 -3.27 9.19 8.93
C ALA A 23 -4.62 8.95 8.23
N ASN A 24 -5.69 9.59 8.70
CA ASN A 24 -7.01 9.49 8.05
C ASN A 24 -7.01 10.09 6.65
N PHE A 25 -6.43 11.29 6.48
CA PHE A 25 -6.35 11.93 5.18
C PHE A 25 -5.58 11.09 4.16
N VAL A 26 -4.44 10.50 4.55
CA VAL A 26 -3.67 9.62 3.67
C VAL A 26 -4.46 8.36 3.34
N LYS A 27 -5.14 7.75 4.31
CA LYS A 27 -6.01 6.58 4.12
C LYS A 27 -7.11 6.86 3.09
N GLU A 28 -7.89 7.92 3.30
CA GLU A 28 -8.99 8.30 2.42
C GLU A 28 -8.50 8.62 1.01
N LYS A 29 -7.35 9.30 0.90
CA LYS A 29 -6.77 9.62 -0.39
C LYS A 29 -6.30 8.37 -1.14
N ILE A 30 -5.72 7.39 -0.46
CA ILE A 30 -5.32 6.12 -1.08
C ILE A 30 -6.57 5.36 -1.56
N MET A 31 -7.60 5.27 -0.72
CA MET A 31 -8.87 4.63 -1.10
C MET A 31 -9.50 5.33 -2.31
N LYS A 32 -9.57 6.66 -2.29
CA LYS A 32 -10.12 7.44 -3.40
C LYS A 32 -9.35 7.18 -4.70
N LEU A 33 -8.02 7.13 -4.66
CA LEU A 33 -7.21 6.81 -5.84
C LEU A 33 -7.40 5.37 -6.34
N ALA A 34 -7.66 4.42 -5.43
CA ALA A 34 -7.96 3.04 -5.80
C ALA A 34 -9.35 2.90 -6.44
N THR A 35 -10.34 3.70 -6.01
CA THR A 35 -11.72 3.65 -6.51
C THR A 35 -11.98 4.58 -7.71
N GLU A 36 -11.37 5.77 -7.80
CA GLU A 36 -11.56 6.71 -8.92
C GLU A 36 -11.10 6.13 -10.27
N GLU A 37 -10.17 5.17 -10.27
CA GLU A 37 -9.71 4.49 -11.49
C GLU A 37 -10.75 3.52 -12.06
N GLU A 38 -11.75 3.11 -11.26
CA GLU A 38 -12.89 2.32 -11.73
C GLU A 38 -13.87 3.17 -12.56
N GLU A 39 -14.00 4.46 -12.25
CA GLU A 39 -14.97 5.36 -12.90
C GLU A 39 -14.38 6.15 -14.09
N GLY A 40 -13.09 6.47 -14.09
CA GLY A 40 -12.46 7.35 -15.08
C GLY A 40 -12.05 6.70 -16.41
N SER A 41 -12.08 5.36 -16.51
CA SER A 41 -11.64 4.62 -17.70
C SER A 41 -12.85 3.99 -18.38
N LYS A 42 -13.11 4.30 -19.66
CA LYS A 42 -14.06 3.61 -20.56
C LYS A 42 -13.66 2.15 -20.84
N GLY A 43 -13.52 1.35 -19.79
CA GLY A 43 -13.03 -0.01 -19.78
C GLY A 43 -12.57 -0.35 -18.37
N LYS A 44 -13.24 -1.31 -17.73
CA LYS A 44 -12.96 -1.82 -16.38
C LYS A 44 -11.47 -2.10 -16.19
N ARG A 45 -10.72 -1.14 -15.65
CA ARG A 45 -9.34 -1.36 -15.20
C ARG A 45 -9.42 -1.67 -13.71
N THR A 46 -9.65 -2.94 -13.39
CA THR A 46 -9.61 -3.43 -12.01
C THR A 46 -8.17 -3.41 -11.52
N ILE A 47 -7.85 -2.43 -10.67
CA ILE A 47 -6.61 -2.43 -9.91
C ILE A 47 -6.64 -3.67 -9.01
N GLN A 48 -5.63 -4.53 -9.16
CA GLN A 48 -5.49 -5.73 -8.33
C GLN A 48 -4.53 -5.49 -7.18
N VAL A 49 -3.57 -4.59 -7.34
CA VAL A 49 -2.47 -4.40 -6.39
C VAL A 49 -2.21 -2.91 -6.16
N VAL A 50 -2.12 -2.52 -4.89
CA VAL A 50 -1.70 -1.19 -4.44
C VAL A 50 -0.34 -1.32 -3.77
N ILE A 51 0.66 -0.65 -4.34
CA ILE A 51 2.03 -0.61 -3.81
C ILE A 51 2.24 0.74 -3.14
N LEU A 52 2.52 0.73 -1.84
CA LEU A 52 2.86 1.92 -1.07
C LEU A 52 4.38 2.09 -0.98
N ASP A 53 4.89 3.19 -1.53
CA ASP A 53 6.27 3.61 -1.35
C ASP A 53 6.40 4.48 -0.10
N MET A 54 7.05 3.90 0.91
CA MET A 54 7.32 4.47 2.23
C MET A 54 8.73 5.08 2.34
N SER A 55 9.45 5.28 1.22
CA SER A 55 10.83 5.80 1.21
C SER A 55 10.99 7.11 2.00
N ASN A 56 9.98 7.97 1.93
CA ASN A 56 10.00 9.29 2.57
C ASN A 56 9.50 9.24 4.02
N LEU A 57 8.90 8.13 4.45
CA LEU A 57 8.34 8.01 5.79
C LEU A 57 9.50 7.89 6.80
N MET A 58 9.65 8.91 7.64
CA MET A 58 10.62 8.93 8.72
C MET A 58 10.07 8.25 9.96
N ASN A 59 8.81 8.53 10.29
CA ASN A 59 8.20 8.04 11.52
C ASN A 59 6.70 7.74 11.35
N ILE A 60 6.23 6.74 12.10
CA ILE A 60 4.83 6.32 12.17
C ILE A 60 4.40 6.23 13.64
N ASP A 61 3.18 6.66 13.93
CA ASP A 61 2.59 6.53 15.27
C ASP A 61 1.51 5.43 15.29
N VAL A 62 1.00 5.12 16.48
CA VAL A 62 -0.06 4.12 16.69
C VAL A 62 -1.27 4.40 15.78
N SER A 63 -1.70 5.66 15.68
CA SER A 63 -2.81 6.04 14.79
C SER A 63 -2.49 5.77 13.32
N GLY A 64 -1.25 6.03 12.88
CA GLY A 64 -0.82 5.74 11.53
C GLY A 64 -0.81 4.25 11.21
N ILE A 65 -0.37 3.43 12.16
CA ILE A 65 -0.41 1.96 12.09
C ILE A 65 -1.87 1.48 11.98
N THR A 66 -2.77 1.97 12.84
CA THR A 66 -4.18 1.60 12.81
C THR A 66 -4.82 1.95 11.47
N SER A 67 -4.57 3.16 10.95
CA SER A 67 -5.08 3.56 9.62
C SER A 67 -4.55 2.67 8.50
N LEU A 68 -3.31 2.19 8.59
CA LEU A 68 -2.73 1.27 7.60
C LEU A 68 -3.38 -0.11 7.65
N VAL A 69 -3.69 -0.62 8.85
CA VAL A 69 -4.41 -1.89 9.04
C VAL A 69 -5.84 -1.78 8.52
N GLU A 70 -6.53 -0.68 8.78
CA GLU A 70 -7.86 -0.41 8.23
C GLU A 70 -7.83 -0.30 6.71
N LEU A 71 -6.84 0.40 6.16
CA LEU A 71 -6.64 0.51 4.72
C LEU A 71 -6.48 -0.88 4.07
N HIS A 72 -5.63 -1.73 4.65
CA HIS A 72 -5.45 -3.11 4.19
C HIS A 72 -6.78 -3.89 4.20
N LYS A 73 -7.57 -3.79 5.27
CA LYS A 73 -8.88 -4.46 5.35
C LYS A 73 -9.84 -3.95 4.28
N ASN A 74 -9.90 -2.64 4.06
CA ASN A 74 -10.78 -2.05 3.05
C ASN A 74 -10.39 -2.50 1.63
N LEU A 75 -9.09 -2.50 1.33
CA LEU A 75 -8.58 -2.98 0.05
C LEU A 75 -8.87 -4.48 -0.14
N ALA A 76 -8.66 -5.29 0.90
CA ALA A 76 -8.95 -6.72 0.85
C ALA A 76 -10.45 -7.00 0.62
N SER A 77 -11.35 -6.21 1.23
CA SER A 77 -12.80 -6.31 0.98
C SER A 77 -13.18 -5.98 -0.47
N SER A 78 -12.40 -5.12 -1.14
CA SER A 78 -12.54 -4.82 -2.58
C SER A 78 -11.80 -5.82 -3.48
N GLY A 79 -11.18 -6.87 -2.92
CA GLY A 79 -10.40 -7.85 -3.67
C GLY A 79 -9.04 -7.35 -4.16
N MET A 80 -8.52 -6.27 -3.56
CA MET A 80 -7.23 -5.69 -3.89
C MET A 80 -6.17 -6.05 -2.86
N GLU A 81 -4.93 -6.22 -3.31
CA GLU A 81 -3.79 -6.52 -2.46
C GLU A 81 -3.00 -5.25 -2.12
N LEU A 82 -2.45 -5.18 -0.91
CA LEU A 82 -1.56 -4.11 -0.48
C LEU A 82 -0.13 -4.64 -0.31
N ALA A 83 0.84 -3.93 -0.89
CA ALA A 83 2.26 -4.16 -0.68
C ALA A 83 2.94 -2.88 -0.17
N ILE A 84 3.96 -3.03 0.67
CA ILE A 84 4.76 -1.92 1.19
C ILE A 84 6.16 -2.01 0.62
N THR A 85 6.71 -0.88 0.18
CA THR A 85 8.06 -0.78 -0.38
C THR A 85 8.90 0.24 0.34
N ASN A 86 10.20 -0.05 0.45
CA ASN A 86 11.23 0.83 1.01
C ASN A 86 10.89 1.48 2.39
N PRO A 87 10.40 0.71 3.39
CA PRO A 87 10.22 1.28 4.72
C PRO A 87 11.57 1.52 5.40
N LYS A 88 11.74 2.69 6.04
CA LYS A 88 12.91 2.95 6.88
C LYS A 88 12.94 2.04 8.11
N TRP A 89 14.14 1.76 8.63
CA TRP A 89 14.34 0.91 9.81
C TRP A 89 13.44 1.26 11.00
N GLN A 90 13.29 2.55 11.33
CA GLN A 90 12.42 3.00 12.42
C GLN A 90 10.95 2.63 12.20
N VAL A 91 10.49 2.73 10.96
CA VAL A 91 9.12 2.37 10.55
C VAL A 91 8.95 0.85 10.59
N ILE A 92 9.92 0.08 10.09
CA ILE A 92 9.92 -1.39 10.14
C ILE A 92 9.78 -1.88 11.59
N HIS A 93 10.59 -1.32 12.50
CA HIS A 93 10.57 -1.72 13.90
C HIS A 93 9.17 -1.53 14.51
N LYS A 94 8.55 -0.37 14.26
CA LYS A 94 7.21 -0.06 14.76
C LYS A 94 6.13 -0.93 14.12
N LEU A 95 6.21 -1.19 12.81
CA LEU A 95 5.30 -2.09 12.11
C LEU A 95 5.39 -3.53 12.64
N ARG A 96 6.60 -3.98 12.99
CA ARG A 96 6.85 -5.30 13.57
C ARG A 96 6.26 -5.41 14.98
N VAL A 97 6.51 -4.42 15.84
CA VAL A 97 5.94 -4.38 17.21
C VAL A 97 4.41 -4.40 17.17
N ALA A 98 3.80 -3.73 16.20
CA ALA A 98 2.35 -3.71 16.03
C ALA A 98 1.77 -4.90 15.24
N ASN A 99 2.57 -5.90 14.88
CA ASN A 99 2.18 -7.08 14.09
C ASN A 99 1.48 -6.75 12.76
N VAL A 100 1.76 -5.59 12.17
CA VAL A 100 1.16 -5.15 10.91
C VAL A 100 1.72 -5.97 9.74
N VAL A 101 3.01 -6.29 9.79
CA VAL A 101 3.69 -7.09 8.75
C VAL A 101 3.00 -8.45 8.58
N THR A 102 2.62 -9.10 9.69
CA THR A 102 1.88 -10.37 9.68
C THR A 102 0.47 -10.20 9.10
N LYS A 103 -0.21 -9.09 9.40
CA LYS A 103 -1.56 -8.80 8.88
C LYS A 103 -1.60 -8.52 7.38
N ILE A 104 -0.52 -7.95 6.84
CA ILE A 104 -0.36 -7.65 5.41
C ILE A 104 0.17 -8.88 4.64
N GLY A 105 0.33 -10.03 5.31
CA GLY A 105 0.82 -11.27 4.70
C GLY A 105 2.31 -11.21 4.33
N GLY A 106 3.10 -10.41 5.03
CA GLY A 106 4.55 -10.33 4.80
C GLY A 106 4.97 -9.63 3.52
N ARG A 107 4.06 -8.91 2.85
CA ARG A 107 4.30 -8.20 1.57
C ARG A 107 5.04 -6.88 1.78
N VAL A 108 6.22 -6.95 2.37
CA VAL A 108 7.13 -5.82 2.58
C VAL A 108 8.38 -6.06 1.73
N PHE A 109 8.60 -5.19 0.76
CA PHE A 109 9.68 -5.30 -0.22
C PHE A 109 10.66 -4.13 -0.10
N LEU A 110 11.89 -4.32 -0.57
CA LEU A 110 12.88 -3.25 -0.56
C LEU A 110 12.66 -2.30 -1.75
N THR A 111 12.30 -2.87 -2.90
CA THR A 111 12.10 -2.11 -4.14
C THR A 111 10.69 -2.24 -4.70
N ILE A 112 10.28 -1.26 -5.51
CA ILE A 112 9.00 -1.30 -6.23
C ILE A 112 9.02 -2.44 -7.26
N GLY A 113 10.16 -2.72 -7.89
CA GLY A 113 10.30 -3.82 -8.85
C GLY A 113 9.96 -5.17 -8.22
N GLU A 114 10.57 -5.49 -7.08
CA GLU A 114 10.28 -6.73 -6.34
C GLU A 114 8.82 -6.83 -5.91
N ALA A 115 8.21 -5.71 -5.48
CA ALA A 115 6.79 -5.71 -5.11
C ALA A 115 5.87 -5.95 -6.30
N VAL A 116 6.19 -5.36 -7.46
CA VAL A 116 5.47 -5.60 -8.71
C VAL A 116 5.64 -7.06 -9.13
N ASP A 117 6.85 -7.59 -9.11
CA ASP A 117 7.14 -8.97 -9.50
C ASP A 117 6.53 -9.99 -8.55
N ALA A 118 6.51 -9.74 -7.24
CA ALA A 118 5.87 -10.64 -6.29
C ALA A 118 4.33 -10.64 -6.43
N CYS A 119 3.72 -9.47 -6.63
CA CYS A 119 2.27 -9.36 -6.73
C CYS A 119 1.72 -9.75 -8.11
N LEU A 120 2.47 -9.52 -9.20
CA LEU A 120 2.09 -9.98 -10.55
C LEU A 120 2.57 -11.41 -10.82
N GLY A 121 3.76 -11.77 -10.33
CA GLY A 121 4.35 -13.10 -10.47
C GLY A 121 3.67 -14.17 -9.63
N ALA A 122 2.96 -13.81 -8.56
CA ALA A 122 2.06 -14.74 -7.86
C ALA A 122 0.99 -15.36 -8.77
N LYS A 123 0.69 -14.73 -9.91
CA LYS A 123 -0.22 -15.26 -10.94
C LYS A 123 0.42 -16.31 -11.85
N MET A 124 1.75 -16.46 -11.85
CA MET A 124 2.49 -17.44 -12.65
C MET A 124 2.82 -18.74 -11.88
N ALA A 125 2.60 -18.78 -10.56
CA ALA A 125 2.84 -19.97 -9.74
C ALA A 125 1.59 -20.86 -9.55
N ALA A 126 0.49 -20.53 -10.22
CA ALA A 126 -0.79 -21.25 -10.16
C ALA A 126 -1.18 -21.91 -11.50
N VAL A 127 -0.18 -22.39 -12.26
CA VAL A 127 -0.37 -23.23 -13.47
C VAL A 127 0.29 -24.57 -13.25
#